data_AF-A0A4Y9L8P2-F1
#
_entry.id   AF-A0A4Y9L8P2-F1
#
_cell.length_a   1.000
_cell.length_b   1.000
_cell.length_c   1.000
_cell.angle_alpha   90.00
_cell.angle_beta   90.00
_cell.angle_gamma   90.00
#
_symmetry.space_group_name_H-M   'P 1'
#
loop_
_entity.id
_entity.type
_entity.pdbx_description
1 polymer ?
#
loop_
_entity_poly.entity_id
_entity_poly.type
_entity_poly.pdbx_seq_one_letter_code
_entity_poly.pdbx_strand_id
1 'polypeptide(L)'
;MSAGDSPQVETVQAGPSPPAWRELVLIFCLAVATIGSAPILHLADPILAIAVEVLVGIAIVVVVPTYAPAVAIFVLFFQNLFVSILSPLVPLPSDLDFIKGYNFLVCSVMWLATFGLYVLGQRNQSAEVNQIMRWGVITLAVVSLYFAVGFSQNGQPAAVYLRNIVLPLFLFQLSLLTAATYEVRITPFLVTVAVVLISCGYVEFAFRDFWLAITNGYTFWGFDELKATHSGVWEAEMRATGNVPVDLKDRFRFDFLNTPLLEGFGLSKMLRIHGPNMHPISFAYGIGFLALFLFSVGRPLLALAALPLLVLCSVKGALIVMVFVTAAWISTRLLGAVVTLLLGFLGLIAFAILAIRVGLQIGDYHVIGLMGGLNGFLEKPFGRGLGVGGNLSDSYFSIDWGAAQAAGTIDGAVESAIGVLLYQMGIAAFVPLGFYFAVALKAWRLYASSGYLTQGLAGFGVMVVLLNGLFQEEALFAPLALGLMLSLAGLVIGSHARMQSVAREDAEFEHLTRYQPAT
;
A
#
# COMPACT_ATOMS: atom_id res chain seq x y z
N MET A 1 -8.44 -9.06 69.63
CA MET A 1 -7.44 -10.09 69.28
C MET A 1 -7.49 -10.26 67.78
N SER A 2 -6.34 -10.02 67.14
CA SER A 2 -5.95 -10.32 65.75
C SER A 2 -6.88 -9.94 64.61
N ALA A 3 -6.67 -8.73 64.10
CA ALA A 3 -6.77 -8.46 62.67
C ALA A 3 -5.57 -9.07 61.95
N GLY A 4 -5.74 -9.49 60.69
CA GLY A 4 -4.62 -9.81 59.79
C GLY A 4 -4.89 -11.00 58.89
N ASP A 5 -5.31 -10.71 57.65
CA ASP A 5 -4.65 -11.17 56.41
C ASP A 5 -5.66 -11.16 55.25
N SER A 6 -5.98 -9.95 54.79
CA SER A 6 -6.45 -9.75 53.43
C SER A 6 -5.24 -9.84 52.49
N PRO A 7 -5.28 -10.65 51.41
CA PRO A 7 -4.20 -10.71 50.44
C PRO A 7 -4.09 -9.34 49.77
N GLN A 8 -2.98 -8.65 50.04
CA GLN A 8 -2.60 -7.45 49.31
C GLN A 8 -2.45 -7.84 47.85
N VAL A 9 -3.36 -7.33 47.02
CA VAL A 9 -3.17 -7.26 45.58
C VAL A 9 -1.95 -6.38 45.36
N GLU A 10 -0.80 -7.00 45.11
CA GLU A 10 0.35 -6.31 44.53
C GLU A 10 -0.11 -5.74 43.19
N THR A 11 -0.44 -4.45 43.21
CA THR A 11 -0.49 -3.66 42.00
C THR A 11 0.91 -3.67 41.43
N VAL A 12 1.14 -4.52 40.43
CA VAL A 12 2.33 -4.48 39.58
C VAL A 12 2.38 -3.08 38.99
N GLN A 13 3.10 -2.18 39.66
CA GLN A 13 3.41 -0.86 39.14
C GLN A 13 4.15 -1.08 37.84
N ALA A 14 3.48 -0.79 36.73
CA ALA A 14 4.11 -0.78 35.42
C ALA A 14 5.35 0.11 35.50
N GLY A 15 6.53 -0.49 35.37
CA GLY A 15 7.79 0.23 35.36
C GLY A 15 7.75 1.35 34.31
N PRO A 16 8.55 2.42 34.48
CA PRO A 16 8.54 3.55 33.55
C PRO A 16 8.77 3.03 32.13
N SER A 17 7.83 3.36 31.23
CA SER A 17 7.96 2.99 29.82
C SER A 17 9.30 3.52 29.29
N PRO A 18 10.05 2.71 28.52
CA PRO A 18 11.31 3.15 27.97
C PRO A 18 11.13 4.44 27.14
N PRO A 19 12.15 5.31 27.10
CA PRO A 19 12.05 6.56 26.35
C PRO A 19 11.78 6.27 24.87
N ALA A 20 10.83 7.01 24.27
CA ALA A 20 10.33 6.78 22.92
C ALA A 20 11.42 6.69 21.83
N TRP A 21 12.55 7.38 22.00
CA TRP A 21 13.66 7.31 21.05
C TRP A 21 14.36 5.94 21.04
N ARG A 22 14.41 5.21 22.18
CA ARG A 22 15.02 3.87 22.24
C ARG A 22 14.19 2.87 21.46
N GLU A 23 12.87 2.91 21.62
CA GLU A 23 11.95 2.07 20.84
C GLU A 23 12.10 2.34 19.34
N LEU A 24 12.17 3.62 18.95
CA LEU A 24 12.39 3.98 17.55
C LEU A 24 13.70 3.41 17.01
N VAL A 25 14.82 3.60 17.71
CA VAL A 25 16.12 3.06 17.29
C VAL A 25 16.05 1.55 17.09
N LEU A 26 15.43 0.82 18.02
CA LEU A 26 15.26 -0.64 17.89
C LEU A 26 14.41 -1.02 16.67
N ILE A 27 13.29 -0.34 16.43
CA ILE A 27 12.43 -0.59 15.26
C ILE A 27 13.22 -0.36 13.96
N PHE A 28 13.94 0.76 13.85
CA PHE A 28 14.73 1.07 12.66
C PHE A 28 15.89 0.10 12.47
N CYS A 29 16.63 -0.24 13.53
CA CYS A 29 17.71 -1.24 13.45
C CYS A 29 17.19 -2.59 12.99
N LEU A 30 16.06 -3.04 13.54
CA LEU A 30 15.42 -4.31 13.16
C LEU A 30 14.99 -4.27 11.69
N ALA A 31 14.28 -3.21 11.27
CA ALA A 31 13.78 -3.09 9.91
C ALA A 31 14.91 -2.96 8.87
N VAL A 32 15.97 -2.19 9.18
CA VAL A 32 17.18 -2.09 8.34
C VAL A 32 17.90 -3.42 8.26
N ALA A 33 18.05 -4.13 9.38
CA ALA A 33 18.67 -5.45 9.40
C ALA A 33 17.90 -6.42 8.50
N THR A 34 16.57 -6.49 8.62
CA THR A 34 15.70 -7.35 7.79
C THR A 34 15.88 -7.09 6.29
N ILE A 35 15.81 -5.82 5.84
CA ILE A 35 15.92 -5.55 4.40
C ILE A 35 17.36 -5.60 3.88
N GLY A 36 18.35 -5.33 4.75
CA GLY A 36 19.76 -5.36 4.40
C GLY A 36 20.32 -6.79 4.33
N SER A 37 19.85 -7.70 5.19
CA SER A 37 20.28 -9.11 5.18
C SER A 37 19.80 -9.85 3.95
N ALA A 38 18.57 -9.60 3.51
CA ALA A 38 17.94 -10.37 2.43
C ALA A 38 18.79 -10.44 1.13
N PRO A 39 19.22 -9.32 0.51
CA PRO A 39 20.03 -9.40 -0.71
C PRO A 39 21.43 -9.98 -0.46
N ILE A 40 22.05 -9.67 0.68
CA ILE A 40 23.40 -10.16 1.01
C ILE A 40 23.39 -11.69 1.16
N LEU A 41 22.41 -12.22 1.90
CA LEU A 41 22.24 -13.65 2.06
C LEU A 41 21.86 -14.32 0.73
N HIS A 42 21.06 -13.66 -0.11
CA HIS A 42 20.63 -14.23 -1.39
C HIS A 42 21.83 -14.45 -2.32
N LEU A 43 22.79 -13.52 -2.34
CA LEU A 43 24.03 -13.65 -3.10
C LEU A 43 24.90 -14.83 -2.62
N ALA A 44 24.80 -15.20 -1.34
CA ALA A 44 25.48 -16.38 -0.82
C ALA A 44 24.71 -17.66 -1.16
N ASP A 45 23.42 -17.71 -0.82
CA ASP A 45 22.51 -18.81 -1.10
C ASP A 45 21.04 -18.34 -0.98
N PRO A 46 20.20 -18.43 -2.05
CA PRO A 46 18.80 -18.04 -2.00
C PRO A 46 17.96 -18.76 -0.95
N ILE A 47 18.23 -20.04 -0.67
CA ILE A 47 17.54 -20.86 0.33
C ILE A 47 17.89 -20.36 1.73
N LEU A 48 19.17 -20.04 1.98
CA LEU A 48 19.61 -19.45 3.25
C LEU A 48 18.89 -18.13 3.51
N ALA A 49 18.83 -17.25 2.51
CA ALA A 49 18.12 -15.98 2.62
C ALA A 49 16.63 -16.17 2.95
N ILE A 50 15.94 -17.09 2.27
CA ILE A 50 14.54 -17.42 2.57
C ILE A 50 14.41 -17.91 4.02
N ALA A 51 15.26 -18.85 4.45
CA ALA A 51 15.20 -19.42 5.79
C ALA A 51 15.41 -18.34 6.87
N VAL A 52 16.40 -17.47 6.70
CA VAL A 52 16.68 -16.38 7.65
C VAL A 52 15.53 -15.37 7.67
N GLU A 53 15.04 -14.93 6.53
CA GLU A 53 13.92 -13.96 6.48
C GLU A 53 12.63 -14.53 7.08
N VAL A 54 12.39 -15.84 6.92
CA VAL A 54 11.28 -16.54 7.60
C VAL A 54 11.47 -16.52 9.12
N LEU A 55 12.66 -16.86 9.61
CA LEU A 55 12.95 -16.85 11.04
C LEU A 55 12.85 -15.44 11.63
N VAL A 56 13.35 -14.42 10.92
CA VAL A 56 13.27 -13.01 11.31
C VAL A 56 11.81 -12.55 11.37
N GLY A 57 11.01 -12.85 10.34
CA GLY A 57 9.59 -12.51 10.31
C GLY A 57 8.80 -13.14 11.48
N ILE A 58 9.06 -14.40 11.80
CA ILE A 58 8.45 -15.08 12.95
C ILE A 58 8.93 -14.44 14.26
N ALA A 59 10.23 -14.19 14.40
CA ALA A 59 10.82 -13.59 15.60
C ALA A 59 10.25 -12.20 15.89
N ILE A 60 10.05 -11.36 14.87
CA ILE A 60 9.40 -10.05 15.01
C ILE A 60 8.02 -10.20 15.66
N VAL A 61 7.20 -11.12 15.15
CA VAL A 61 5.81 -11.30 15.62
C VAL A 61 5.73 -11.91 17.02
N VAL A 62 6.67 -12.81 17.36
CA VAL A 62 6.67 -13.52 18.65
C VAL A 62 7.31 -12.68 19.75
N VAL A 63 8.44 -12.02 19.46
CA VAL A 63 9.25 -11.32 20.48
C VAL A 63 8.86 -9.85 20.62
N VAL A 64 8.58 -9.17 19.50
CA VAL A 64 8.26 -7.73 19.46
C VAL A 64 7.04 -7.43 18.59
N PRO A 65 5.86 -8.03 18.89
CA PRO A 65 4.68 -7.95 18.03
C PRO A 65 4.24 -6.53 17.69
N THR A 66 4.41 -5.58 18.62
CA THR A 66 4.06 -4.16 18.42
C THR A 66 4.87 -3.49 17.32
N TYR A 67 6.03 -4.04 16.94
CA TYR A 67 6.89 -3.50 15.90
C TYR A 67 6.53 -4.03 14.51
N ALA A 68 5.78 -5.14 14.40
CA ALA A 68 5.52 -5.80 13.13
C ALA A 68 4.86 -4.88 12.07
N PRO A 69 3.84 -4.06 12.38
CA PRO A 69 3.29 -3.13 11.39
C PRO A 69 4.30 -2.07 10.94
N ALA A 70 5.13 -1.56 11.86
CA ALA A 70 6.16 -0.56 11.55
C ALA A 70 7.25 -1.14 10.64
N VAL A 71 7.75 -2.34 10.96
CA VAL A 71 8.73 -3.05 10.13
C VAL A 71 8.15 -3.34 8.75
N ALA A 72 6.90 -3.81 8.65
CA ALA A 72 6.24 -4.03 7.35
C ALA A 72 6.20 -2.75 6.51
N ILE A 73 5.77 -1.62 7.10
CA ILE A 73 5.75 -0.32 6.40
C ILE A 73 7.15 0.09 5.94
N PHE A 74 8.16 -0.06 6.79
CA PHE A 74 9.55 0.27 6.45
C PHE A 74 10.05 -0.55 5.25
N VAL A 75 9.81 -1.87 5.27
CA VAL A 75 10.21 -2.79 4.22
C VAL A 75 9.64 -2.35 2.87
N LEU A 76 8.37 -1.93 2.82
CA LEU A 76 7.73 -1.49 1.58
C LEU A 76 8.31 -0.19 1.02
N PHE A 77 8.80 0.71 1.87
CA PHE A 77 9.41 1.97 1.45
C PHE A 77 10.87 1.82 1.01
N PHE A 78 11.64 0.95 1.67
CA PHE A 78 13.09 0.97 1.56
C PHE A 78 13.72 -0.29 0.94
N GLN A 79 12.98 -1.39 0.75
CA GLN A 79 13.56 -2.61 0.16
C GLN A 79 14.29 -2.31 -1.15
N ASN A 80 13.65 -1.59 -2.08
CA ASN A 80 14.25 -1.29 -3.38
C ASN A 80 15.47 -0.37 -3.29
N LEU A 81 15.61 0.45 -2.24
CA LEU A 81 16.81 1.23 -1.99
C LEU A 81 18.00 0.31 -1.71
N PHE A 82 17.82 -0.67 -0.83
CA PHE A 82 18.87 -1.64 -0.49
C PHE A 82 19.21 -2.53 -1.67
N VAL A 83 18.19 -2.98 -2.41
CA VAL A 83 18.40 -3.72 -3.67
C VAL A 83 19.17 -2.86 -4.68
N SER A 84 18.85 -1.58 -4.83
CA SER A 84 19.59 -0.66 -5.71
C SER A 84 21.04 -0.53 -5.26
N ILE A 85 21.29 -0.24 -3.98
CA ILE A 85 22.65 -0.10 -3.43
C ILE A 85 23.49 -1.35 -3.70
N LEU A 86 22.90 -2.54 -3.56
CA LEU A 86 23.57 -3.82 -3.76
C LEU A 86 23.52 -4.33 -5.21
N SER A 87 22.83 -3.64 -6.12
CA SER A 87 22.66 -4.06 -7.51
C SER A 87 23.96 -4.32 -8.28
N PRO A 88 25.11 -3.66 -8.02
CA PRO A 88 26.37 -4.01 -8.68
C PRO A 88 26.90 -5.41 -8.34
N LEU A 89 26.42 -6.01 -7.25
CA LEU A 89 26.78 -7.37 -6.84
C LEU A 89 25.86 -8.44 -7.46
N VAL A 90 24.73 -8.02 -8.04
CA VAL A 90 23.74 -8.93 -8.61
C VAL A 90 24.12 -9.24 -10.06
N PRO A 91 24.36 -10.52 -10.43
CA PRO A 91 24.87 -10.85 -11.75
C PRO A 91 23.80 -10.91 -12.84
N LEU A 92 22.55 -11.26 -12.49
CA LEU A 92 21.48 -11.53 -13.45
C LEU A 92 20.21 -10.70 -13.17
N PRO A 93 19.48 -10.24 -14.21
CA PRO A 93 18.20 -9.56 -14.04
C PRO A 93 17.15 -10.39 -13.28
N SER A 94 17.17 -11.72 -13.43
CA SER A 94 16.25 -12.64 -12.74
C SER A 94 16.44 -12.62 -11.22
N ASP A 95 17.69 -12.50 -10.77
CA ASP A 95 18.02 -12.48 -9.35
C ASP A 95 17.54 -11.18 -8.72
N LEU A 96 17.65 -10.06 -9.45
CA LEU A 96 17.12 -8.77 -9.02
C LEU A 96 15.60 -8.83 -8.77
N ASP A 97 14.85 -9.45 -9.69
CA ASP A 97 13.40 -9.61 -9.54
C ASP A 97 13.03 -10.51 -8.36
N PHE A 98 13.82 -11.56 -8.13
CA PHE A 98 13.65 -12.43 -6.95
C PHE A 98 13.91 -11.66 -5.65
N ILE A 99 15.01 -10.91 -5.58
CA ILE A 99 15.40 -10.15 -4.39
C ILE A 99 14.35 -9.06 -4.08
N LYS A 100 13.80 -8.40 -5.10
CA LYS A 100 12.67 -7.46 -4.95
C LYS A 100 11.45 -8.13 -4.28
N GLY A 101 11.30 -9.45 -4.41
CA GLY A 101 10.23 -10.25 -3.81
C GLY A 101 10.36 -10.51 -2.30
N TYR A 102 11.52 -10.25 -1.68
CA TYR A 102 11.70 -10.47 -0.23
C TYR A 102 10.78 -9.60 0.63
N ASN A 103 10.39 -8.41 0.15
CA ASN A 103 9.44 -7.56 0.87
C ASN A 103 8.10 -8.29 1.14
N PHE A 104 7.60 -9.02 0.14
CA PHE A 104 6.40 -9.80 0.23
C PHE A 104 6.60 -11.03 1.10
N LEU A 105 7.73 -11.71 1.00
CA LEU A 105 8.04 -12.86 1.88
C LEU A 105 7.96 -12.44 3.34
N VAL A 106 8.70 -11.40 3.74
CA VAL A 106 8.74 -10.92 5.12
C VAL A 106 7.35 -10.51 5.61
N CYS A 107 6.61 -9.73 4.82
CA CYS A 107 5.24 -9.33 5.17
C CYS A 107 4.29 -10.53 5.29
N SER A 108 4.40 -11.51 4.39
CA SER A 108 3.58 -12.72 4.39
C SER A 108 3.88 -13.61 5.59
N VAL A 109 5.15 -13.75 5.97
CA VAL A 109 5.57 -14.51 7.15
C VAL A 109 5.08 -13.84 8.43
N MET A 110 5.25 -12.52 8.56
CA MET A 110 4.72 -11.80 9.71
C MET A 110 3.20 -11.92 9.81
N TRP A 111 2.50 -11.83 8.68
CA TRP A 111 1.06 -12.05 8.62
C TRP A 111 0.68 -13.49 9.00
N LEU A 112 1.32 -14.50 8.43
CA LEU A 112 1.07 -15.93 8.72
C LEU A 112 1.31 -16.26 10.19
N ALA A 113 2.41 -15.78 10.77
CA ALA A 113 2.69 -15.97 12.19
C ALA A 113 1.63 -15.29 13.06
N THR A 114 1.22 -14.07 12.73
CA THR A 114 0.17 -13.34 13.46
C THR A 114 -1.19 -14.03 13.34
N PHE A 115 -1.52 -14.51 12.14
CA PHE A 115 -2.75 -15.25 11.86
C PHE A 115 -2.77 -16.60 12.57
N GLY A 116 -1.64 -17.33 12.58
CA GLY A 116 -1.49 -18.58 13.32
C GLY A 116 -1.70 -18.39 14.82
N LEU A 117 -1.09 -17.35 15.42
CA LEU A 117 -1.33 -16.98 16.81
C LEU A 117 -2.79 -16.61 17.08
N TYR A 118 -3.46 -15.96 16.12
CA TYR A 118 -4.90 -15.69 16.21
C TYR A 118 -5.71 -16.99 16.20
N VAL A 119 -5.46 -17.93 15.28
CA VAL A 119 -6.15 -19.23 15.25
C VAL A 119 -5.92 -20.03 16.54
N LEU A 120 -4.74 -19.93 17.14
CA LEU A 120 -4.41 -20.54 18.43
C LEU A 120 -5.03 -19.83 19.65
N GLY A 121 -5.81 -18.76 19.46
CA GLY A 121 -6.44 -18.02 20.54
C GLY A 121 -5.49 -17.08 21.31
N GLN A 122 -4.28 -16.83 20.81
CA GLN A 122 -3.27 -15.97 21.44
C GLN A 122 -3.32 -14.50 20.98
N ARG A 123 -4.35 -14.14 20.22
CA ARG A 123 -4.66 -12.76 19.79
C ARG A 123 -6.10 -12.42 20.16
N ASN A 124 -6.47 -11.14 20.09
CA ASN A 124 -7.82 -10.68 20.37
C ASN A 124 -8.89 -11.46 19.57
N GLN A 125 -9.86 -12.03 20.29
CA GLN A 125 -10.98 -12.85 19.75
C GLN A 125 -12.34 -12.15 19.91
N SER A 126 -12.36 -10.82 20.00
CA SER A 126 -13.62 -10.08 20.07
C SER A 126 -14.51 -10.39 18.85
N ALA A 127 -15.83 -10.40 19.05
CA ALA A 127 -16.79 -10.73 17.99
C ALA A 127 -16.61 -9.83 16.74
N GLU A 128 -16.25 -8.57 16.97
CA GLU A 128 -15.99 -7.59 15.91
C GLU A 128 -14.75 -7.95 15.08
N VAL A 129 -13.63 -8.28 15.72
CA VAL A 129 -12.39 -8.71 15.05
C VAL A 129 -12.64 -10.01 14.31
N ASN A 130 -13.33 -10.97 14.94
CA ASN A 130 -13.64 -12.27 14.33
C ASN A 130 -14.50 -12.15 13.07
N GLN A 131 -15.48 -11.24 13.07
CA GLN A 131 -16.30 -10.97 11.90
C GLN A 131 -15.45 -10.42 10.75
N ILE A 132 -14.57 -9.45 11.02
CA ILE A 132 -13.67 -8.87 10.01
C ILE A 132 -12.71 -9.94 9.48
N MET A 133 -12.09 -10.72 10.36
CA MET A 133 -11.15 -11.77 10.00
C MET A 133 -11.81 -12.83 9.13
N ARG A 134 -13.03 -13.26 9.44
CA ARG A 134 -13.79 -14.22 8.62
C ARG A 134 -14.02 -13.70 7.21
N TRP A 135 -14.44 -12.44 7.06
CA TRP A 135 -14.59 -11.83 5.73
C TRP A 135 -13.26 -11.73 4.99
N GLY A 136 -12.18 -11.37 5.68
CA GLY A 136 -10.84 -11.34 5.09
C GLY A 136 -10.34 -12.72 4.65
N VAL A 137 -10.64 -13.79 5.40
CA VAL A 137 -10.33 -15.18 5.01
C VAL A 137 -11.15 -15.59 3.79
N ILE A 138 -12.43 -15.23 3.71
CA ILE A 138 -13.26 -15.46 2.52
C ILE A 138 -12.65 -14.75 1.30
N THR A 139 -12.23 -13.49 1.45
CA THR A 139 -11.57 -12.75 0.37
C THR A 139 -10.29 -13.44 -0.08
N LEU A 140 -9.42 -13.88 0.85
CA LEU A 140 -8.20 -14.61 0.52
C LEU A 140 -8.48 -15.93 -0.18
N ALA A 141 -9.50 -16.68 0.25
CA ALA A 141 -9.90 -17.93 -0.39
C ALA A 141 -10.35 -17.72 -1.83
N VAL A 142 -11.16 -16.68 -2.09
CA VAL A 142 -11.60 -16.31 -3.45
C VAL A 142 -10.41 -15.91 -4.32
N VAL A 143 -9.50 -15.06 -3.83
CA VAL A 143 -8.30 -14.68 -4.58
C VAL A 143 -7.42 -15.91 -4.86
N SER A 144 -7.26 -16.80 -3.89
CA SER A 144 -6.46 -18.03 -4.03
C SER A 144 -7.05 -19.01 -5.07
N LEU A 145 -8.38 -19.08 -5.18
CA LEU A 145 -9.05 -19.87 -6.22
C LEU A 145 -8.69 -19.35 -7.62
N TYR A 146 -8.78 -18.04 -7.84
CA TYR A 146 -8.42 -17.42 -9.12
C TYR A 146 -6.92 -17.46 -9.40
N PHE A 147 -6.10 -17.44 -8.34
CA PHE A 147 -4.67 -17.72 -8.46
C PHE A 147 -4.43 -19.14 -8.97
N ALA A 148 -5.08 -20.17 -8.41
CA ALA A 148 -4.91 -21.54 -8.88
C ALA A 148 -5.31 -21.72 -10.36
N VAL A 149 -6.38 -21.05 -10.79
CA VAL A 149 -6.82 -21.03 -12.21
C VAL A 149 -5.82 -20.29 -13.10
N GLY A 150 -5.22 -19.19 -12.63
CA GLY A 150 -4.19 -18.44 -13.35
C GLY A 150 -2.87 -19.19 -13.44
N PHE A 151 -2.45 -19.81 -12.33
CA PHE A 151 -1.19 -20.52 -12.20
C PHE A 151 -1.11 -21.75 -13.10
N SER A 152 -2.23 -22.43 -13.37
CA SER A 152 -2.29 -23.53 -14.33
C SER A 152 -2.08 -23.09 -15.79
N GLN A 153 -2.23 -21.79 -16.08
CA GLN A 153 -2.02 -21.20 -17.40
C GLN A 153 -0.62 -20.59 -17.51
N ASN A 154 -0.28 -19.66 -16.62
CA ASN A 154 1.06 -19.07 -16.53
C ASN A 154 1.37 -18.70 -15.07
N GLY A 155 2.32 -19.42 -14.47
CA GLY A 155 2.62 -19.31 -13.04
C GLY A 155 3.26 -17.99 -12.61
N GLN A 156 4.11 -17.38 -13.46
CA GLN A 156 4.85 -16.16 -13.11
C GLN A 156 3.92 -14.95 -12.94
N PRO A 157 3.11 -14.53 -13.93
CA PRO A 157 2.25 -13.37 -13.78
C PRO A 157 1.16 -13.62 -12.73
N ALA A 158 0.65 -14.85 -12.63
CA ALA A 158 -0.30 -15.23 -11.59
C ALA A 158 0.26 -14.98 -10.18
N ALA A 159 1.54 -15.31 -9.94
CA ALA A 159 2.20 -15.08 -8.65
C ALA A 159 2.41 -13.58 -8.37
N VAL A 160 2.77 -12.78 -9.39
CA VAL A 160 2.92 -11.33 -9.24
C VAL A 160 1.58 -10.66 -8.91
N TYR A 161 0.50 -11.04 -9.60
CA TYR A 161 -0.84 -10.53 -9.29
C TYR A 161 -1.33 -10.98 -7.92
N LEU A 162 -1.13 -12.25 -7.56
CA LEU A 162 -1.47 -12.74 -6.22
C LEU A 162 -0.81 -11.86 -5.17
N ARG A 163 0.52 -11.66 -5.26
CA ARG A 163 1.29 -10.82 -4.35
C ARG A 163 0.66 -9.44 -4.18
N ASN A 164 0.36 -8.78 -5.29
CA ASN A 164 -0.12 -7.40 -5.27
C ASN A 164 -1.58 -7.28 -4.76
N ILE A 165 -2.41 -8.30 -4.97
CA ILE A 165 -3.80 -8.34 -4.51
C ILE A 165 -3.87 -8.69 -3.01
N VAL A 166 -3.07 -9.63 -2.52
CA VAL A 166 -3.16 -10.10 -1.12
C VAL A 166 -2.33 -9.29 -0.14
N LEU A 167 -1.26 -8.62 -0.58
CA LEU A 167 -0.41 -7.85 0.33
C LEU A 167 -1.17 -6.75 1.09
N PRO A 168 -2.06 -5.94 0.47
CA PRO A 168 -2.88 -4.99 1.23
C PRO A 168 -3.76 -5.66 2.30
N LEU A 169 -4.29 -6.87 2.04
CA LEU A 169 -5.03 -7.67 3.04
C LEU A 169 -4.12 -8.14 4.17
N PHE A 170 -2.90 -8.60 3.85
CA PHE A 170 -1.92 -9.03 4.85
C PHE A 170 -1.56 -7.88 5.79
N LEU A 171 -1.26 -6.71 5.24
CA LEU A 171 -0.95 -5.51 6.01
C LEU A 171 -2.12 -5.05 6.89
N PHE A 172 -3.35 -5.11 6.35
CA PHE A 172 -4.56 -4.82 7.12
C PHE A 172 -4.70 -5.76 8.31
N GLN A 173 -4.69 -7.08 8.08
CA GLN A 173 -4.93 -8.08 9.12
C GLN A 173 -3.79 -8.11 10.15
N LEU A 174 -2.54 -7.98 9.71
CA LEU A 174 -1.38 -7.82 10.60
C LEU A 174 -1.57 -6.62 11.53
N SER A 175 -1.92 -5.47 10.96
CA SER A 175 -2.13 -4.22 11.71
C SER A 175 -3.32 -4.31 12.66
N LEU A 176 -4.44 -4.89 12.18
CA LEU A 176 -5.67 -5.10 12.95
C LEU A 176 -5.42 -5.97 14.17
N LEU A 177 -4.88 -7.17 13.97
CA LEU A 177 -4.66 -8.13 15.06
C LEU A 177 -3.62 -7.63 16.05
N THR A 178 -2.58 -6.96 15.57
CA THR A 178 -1.57 -6.35 16.45
C THR A 178 -2.19 -5.25 17.30
N ALA A 179 -2.89 -4.28 16.71
CA ALA A 179 -3.49 -3.16 17.44
C ALA A 179 -4.69 -3.57 18.31
N ALA A 180 -5.42 -4.63 17.94
CA ALA A 180 -6.48 -5.20 18.77
C ALA A 180 -5.95 -5.93 20.01
N THR A 181 -4.71 -6.42 19.96
CA THR A 181 -4.09 -7.19 21.05
C THR A 181 -3.19 -6.31 21.92
N TYR A 182 -2.45 -5.37 21.32
CA TYR A 182 -1.44 -4.56 22.00
C TYR A 182 -1.63 -3.06 21.77
N GLU A 183 -1.11 -2.24 22.69
CA GLU A 183 -0.93 -0.81 22.45
C GLU A 183 0.21 -0.57 21.45
N VAL A 184 -0.12 -0.04 20.27
CA VAL A 184 0.85 0.22 19.21
C VAL A 184 1.09 1.73 19.09
N ARG A 185 2.31 2.17 19.39
CA ARG A 185 2.74 3.57 19.27
C ARG A 185 3.32 3.87 17.90
N ILE A 186 2.47 3.87 16.88
CA ILE A 186 2.92 4.02 15.48
C ILE A 186 3.32 5.45 15.08
N THR A 187 2.77 6.46 15.77
CA THR A 187 2.91 7.86 15.35
C THR A 187 4.36 8.36 15.31
N PRO A 188 5.20 8.16 16.35
CA PRO A 188 6.59 8.61 16.30
C PRO A 188 7.38 7.95 15.17
N PHE A 189 7.08 6.68 14.87
CA PHE A 189 7.70 5.96 13.77
C PHE A 189 7.32 6.56 12.41
N LEU A 190 6.02 6.75 12.13
CA LEU A 190 5.57 7.32 10.86
C LEU A 190 6.06 8.76 10.65
N VAL A 191 6.13 9.57 11.71
CA VAL A 191 6.71 10.92 11.64
C VAL A 191 8.19 10.83 11.28
N THR A 192 8.95 9.92 11.88
CA THR A 192 10.37 9.74 11.59
C THR A 192 10.58 9.24 10.15
N VAL A 193 9.80 8.25 9.70
CA VAL A 193 9.82 7.78 8.31
C VAL A 193 9.49 8.92 7.34
N ALA A 194 8.49 9.76 7.65
CA ALA A 194 8.18 10.91 6.80
C ALA A 194 9.35 11.89 6.68
N VAL A 195 10.04 12.19 7.78
CA VAL A 195 11.24 13.05 7.74
C VAL A 195 12.32 12.43 6.84
N VAL A 196 12.58 11.12 6.97
CA VAL A 196 13.56 10.42 6.14
C VAL A 196 13.17 10.45 4.66
N LEU A 197 11.92 10.13 4.33
CA LEU A 197 11.45 10.09 2.94
C LEU A 197 11.40 11.46 2.27
N ILE A 198 10.97 12.50 3.01
CA ILE A 198 11.01 13.88 2.54
C ILE A 198 12.46 14.29 2.27
N SER A 199 13.38 13.94 3.17
CA SER A 199 14.81 14.22 2.99
C SER A 199 15.38 13.51 1.76
N CYS A 200 15.09 12.21 1.58
CA CYS A 200 15.48 11.46 0.39
C CYS A 200 14.92 12.09 -0.90
N GLY A 201 13.64 12.46 -0.91
CA GLY A 201 13.00 13.10 -2.07
C GLY A 201 13.64 14.44 -2.45
N TYR A 202 13.96 15.28 -1.45
CA TYR A 202 14.66 16.54 -1.68
C TYR A 202 16.11 16.35 -2.12
N VAL A 203 16.82 15.34 -1.59
CA VAL A 203 18.17 15.00 -2.05
C VAL A 203 18.13 14.50 -3.50
N GLU A 204 17.21 13.61 -3.86
CA GLU A 204 17.03 13.15 -5.25
C GLU A 204 16.68 14.31 -6.19
N PHE A 205 15.85 15.25 -5.74
CA PHE A 205 15.49 16.42 -6.52
C PHE A 205 16.67 17.38 -6.73
N ALA A 206 17.36 17.77 -5.66
CA ALA A 206 18.41 18.79 -5.70
C ALA A 206 19.74 18.24 -6.23
N PHE A 207 20.04 16.96 -5.97
CA PHE A 207 21.34 16.33 -6.25
C PHE A 207 21.15 15.01 -6.99
N ARG A 208 20.47 15.03 -8.15
CA ARG A 208 20.10 13.81 -8.89
C ARG A 208 21.28 12.89 -9.21
N ASP A 209 22.38 13.45 -9.70
CA ASP A 209 23.58 12.66 -10.05
C ASP A 209 24.21 12.01 -8.83
N PHE A 210 24.32 12.76 -7.74
CA PHE A 210 24.79 12.22 -6.47
C PHE A 210 23.86 11.11 -5.96
N TRP A 211 22.54 11.32 -6.00
CA TRP A 211 21.55 10.32 -5.62
C TRP A 211 21.69 9.02 -6.42
N LEU A 212 21.77 9.12 -7.76
CA LEU A 212 21.95 7.95 -8.62
C LEU A 212 23.30 7.25 -8.39
N ALA A 213 24.36 8.01 -8.08
CA ALA A 213 25.67 7.44 -7.76
C ALA A 213 25.67 6.68 -6.43
N ILE A 214 25.17 7.27 -5.33
CA ILE A 214 25.19 6.62 -4.00
C ILE A 214 24.23 5.45 -3.90
N THR A 215 23.15 5.45 -4.69
CA THR A 215 22.16 4.38 -4.69
C THR A 215 22.45 3.31 -5.73
N ASN A 216 23.52 3.46 -6.54
CA ASN A 216 23.76 2.63 -7.72
C ASN A 216 22.55 2.55 -8.66
N GLY A 217 21.82 3.65 -8.80
CA GLY A 217 20.59 3.74 -9.58
C GLY A 217 20.81 3.40 -11.06
N TYR A 218 21.94 3.82 -11.64
CA TYR A 218 22.28 3.48 -13.03
C TYR A 218 22.35 1.96 -13.26
N THR A 219 22.97 1.22 -12.34
CA THR A 219 23.03 -0.24 -12.41
C THR A 219 21.66 -0.87 -12.21
N PHE A 220 20.90 -0.42 -11.20
CA PHE A 220 19.56 -0.93 -10.91
C PHE A 220 18.61 -0.78 -12.10
N TRP A 221 18.57 0.41 -12.71
CA TRP A 221 17.72 0.70 -13.87
C TRP A 221 18.26 0.14 -15.19
N GLY A 222 19.57 -0.14 -15.26
CA GLY A 222 20.21 -0.80 -16.40
C GLY A 222 19.66 -2.22 -16.63
N PHE A 223 19.25 -2.92 -15.58
CA PHE A 223 18.58 -4.22 -15.73
C PHE A 223 17.24 -4.12 -16.48
N ASP A 224 16.47 -3.06 -16.22
CA ASP A 224 15.21 -2.80 -16.93
C ASP A 224 15.47 -2.35 -18.38
N GLU A 225 16.59 -1.65 -18.62
CA GLU A 225 17.03 -1.29 -19.97
C GLU A 225 17.37 -2.53 -20.81
N LEU A 226 18.10 -3.49 -20.25
CA LEU A 226 18.42 -4.74 -20.93
C LEU A 226 17.14 -5.47 -21.37
N LYS A 227 16.13 -5.53 -20.49
CA LYS A 227 14.82 -6.12 -20.83
C LYS A 227 14.11 -5.38 -21.96
N ALA A 228 14.05 -4.05 -21.87
CA ALA A 228 13.38 -3.22 -22.88
C ALA A 228 14.09 -3.23 -24.25
N THR A 229 15.41 -3.33 -24.25
CA THR A 229 16.20 -3.49 -25.48
C THR A 229 15.96 -4.87 -26.10
N HIS A 230 15.90 -5.92 -25.29
CA HIS A 230 15.65 -7.29 -25.78
C HIS A 230 14.23 -7.48 -26.33
N SER A 231 13.25 -6.71 -25.86
CA SER A 231 11.88 -6.75 -26.37
C SER A 231 11.66 -5.93 -27.65
N GLY A 232 12.67 -5.19 -28.13
CA GLY A 232 12.56 -4.36 -29.34
C GLY A 232 11.74 -3.07 -29.18
N VAL A 233 11.33 -2.73 -27.95
CA VAL A 233 10.46 -1.57 -27.67
C VAL A 233 11.13 -0.26 -28.11
N TRP A 234 12.44 -0.10 -27.89
CA TRP A 234 13.15 1.11 -28.30
C TRP A 234 13.27 1.24 -29.82
N GLU A 235 13.35 0.13 -30.55
CA GLU A 235 13.34 0.16 -32.02
C GLU A 235 11.96 0.58 -32.55
N ALA A 236 10.89 0.08 -31.94
CA ALA A 236 9.53 0.48 -32.28
C ALA A 236 9.29 1.97 -32.01
N GLU A 237 9.71 2.47 -30.83
CA GLU A 237 9.63 3.88 -30.46
C GLU A 237 10.42 4.77 -31.43
N MET A 238 11.66 4.38 -31.76
CA MET A 238 12.50 5.09 -32.74
C MET A 238 11.80 5.23 -34.09
N ARG A 239 11.15 4.16 -34.57
CA ARG A 239 10.44 4.17 -35.84
C ARG A 239 9.19 5.04 -35.80
N ALA A 240 8.52 5.14 -34.65
CA ALA A 240 7.30 5.90 -34.47
C ALA A 240 7.55 7.41 -34.27
N THR A 241 8.50 7.78 -33.41
CA THR A 241 8.69 9.17 -32.98
C THR A 241 10.01 9.79 -33.45
N GLY A 242 10.91 8.99 -34.01
CA GLY A 242 12.25 9.42 -34.40
C GLY A 242 13.19 9.71 -33.21
N ASN A 243 12.73 9.47 -31.98
CA ASN A 243 13.49 9.74 -30.75
C ASN A 243 13.67 8.45 -29.93
N VAL A 244 14.83 8.32 -29.30
CA VAL A 244 15.10 7.24 -28.33
C VAL A 244 15.76 7.87 -27.11
N PRO A 245 15.36 7.51 -25.88
CA PRO A 245 16.06 7.96 -24.68
C PRO A 245 17.51 7.47 -24.70
N VAL A 246 18.48 8.39 -24.61
CA VAL A 246 19.92 8.07 -24.66
C VAL A 246 20.55 7.97 -23.28
N ASP A 247 19.87 8.49 -22.25
CA ASP A 247 20.29 8.41 -20.85
C ASP A 247 19.08 8.09 -19.95
N LEU A 248 19.36 7.56 -18.76
CA LEU A 248 18.35 7.26 -17.75
C LEU A 248 17.54 8.50 -17.35
N LYS A 249 18.17 9.68 -17.33
CA LYS A 249 17.48 10.94 -17.04
C LYS A 249 16.43 11.29 -18.10
N ASP A 250 16.67 10.94 -19.36
CA ASP A 250 15.70 11.18 -20.42
C ASP A 250 14.48 10.26 -20.24
N ARG A 251 14.68 9.02 -19.79
CA ARG A 251 13.59 8.09 -19.42
C ARG A 251 12.76 8.58 -18.24
N PHE A 252 13.33 9.42 -17.37
CA PHE A 252 12.63 9.99 -16.22
C PHE A 252 11.91 11.30 -16.54
N ARG A 253 12.02 11.83 -17.76
CA ARG A 253 11.31 13.03 -18.20
C ARG A 253 9.94 12.66 -18.74
N PHE A 254 8.91 13.27 -18.18
CA PHE A 254 7.53 13.09 -18.59
C PHE A 254 6.83 14.44 -18.70
N ASP A 255 5.79 14.50 -19.53
CA ASP A 255 4.85 15.62 -19.51
C ASP A 255 4.22 15.73 -18.13
N PHE A 256 4.01 16.97 -17.67
CA PHE A 256 3.42 17.22 -16.36
C PHE A 256 2.05 16.54 -16.27
N LEU A 257 1.91 15.69 -15.26
CA LEU A 257 0.77 14.79 -15.05
C LEU A 257 0.48 13.86 -16.22
N ASN A 258 1.36 13.67 -17.21
CA ASN A 258 1.08 12.86 -18.40
C ASN A 258 -0.26 13.26 -19.07
N THR A 259 -0.45 14.55 -19.34
CA THR A 259 -1.65 15.04 -20.02
C THR A 259 -1.33 16.09 -21.07
N PRO A 260 -1.87 15.94 -22.30
CA PRO A 260 -1.66 16.91 -23.37
C PRO A 260 -2.34 18.26 -23.05
N LEU A 261 -3.29 18.25 -22.11
CA LEU A 261 -4.05 19.45 -21.69
C LEU A 261 -3.16 20.55 -21.09
N LEU A 262 -1.94 20.21 -20.67
CA LEU A 262 -1.02 21.14 -20.02
C LEU A 262 0.22 21.48 -20.86
N GLU A 263 0.33 20.95 -22.08
CA GLU A 263 1.47 21.18 -22.98
C GLU A 263 1.66 22.66 -23.33
N GLY A 264 0.56 23.40 -23.49
CA GLY A 264 0.58 24.83 -23.82
C GLY A 264 1.14 25.74 -22.73
N PHE A 265 1.38 25.23 -21.50
CA PHE A 265 1.90 26.01 -20.38
C PHE A 265 3.42 25.96 -20.22
N GLY A 266 4.15 25.30 -21.14
CA GLY A 266 5.61 25.19 -21.06
C GLY A 266 6.11 24.30 -19.91
N LEU A 267 5.21 23.54 -19.27
CA LEU A 267 5.52 22.54 -18.24
C LEU A 267 5.82 21.16 -18.84
N SER A 268 6.22 21.12 -20.11
CA SER A 268 6.14 19.92 -20.95
C SER A 268 7.13 18.82 -20.58
N LYS A 269 8.22 19.07 -19.83
CA LYS A 269 9.10 17.97 -19.38
C LYS A 269 9.60 18.17 -17.97
N MET A 270 9.00 17.43 -17.03
CA MET A 270 9.49 17.35 -15.65
C MET A 270 10.25 16.05 -15.43
N LEU A 271 11.38 16.15 -14.70
CA LEU A 271 12.13 14.99 -14.24
C LEU A 271 11.45 14.40 -12.99
N ARG A 272 10.83 13.23 -13.12
CA ARG A 272 10.11 12.61 -12.00
C ARG A 272 11.06 12.18 -10.88
N ILE A 273 10.56 12.27 -9.65
CA ILE A 273 11.21 11.76 -8.43
C ILE A 273 10.72 10.34 -8.18
N HIS A 274 11.65 9.42 -7.91
CA HIS A 274 11.36 7.99 -7.73
C HIS A 274 11.34 7.57 -6.25
N GLY A 275 11.98 8.36 -5.39
CA GLY A 275 12.15 8.07 -3.98
C GLY A 275 13.03 6.85 -3.71
N PRO A 276 13.22 6.48 -2.43
CA PRO A 276 13.99 5.30 -2.06
C PRO A 276 13.32 3.98 -2.48
N ASN A 277 12.02 3.97 -2.75
CA ASN A 277 11.33 2.80 -3.28
C ASN A 277 11.55 2.62 -4.80
N MET A 278 12.30 3.51 -5.46
CA MET A 278 12.64 3.46 -6.89
C MET A 278 11.39 3.32 -7.79
N HIS A 279 10.29 3.98 -7.43
CA HIS A 279 9.04 3.88 -8.19
C HIS A 279 8.19 5.15 -7.98
N PRO A 280 8.04 6.01 -9.00
CA PRO A 280 7.53 7.38 -8.82
C PRO A 280 6.06 7.40 -8.38
N ILE A 281 5.25 6.52 -8.96
CA ILE A 281 3.83 6.36 -8.60
C ILE A 281 3.66 5.92 -7.14
N SER A 282 4.29 4.81 -6.77
CA SER A 282 4.24 4.26 -5.43
C SER A 282 4.80 5.25 -4.39
N PHE A 283 5.87 5.99 -4.75
CA PHE A 283 6.44 7.04 -3.91
C PHE A 283 5.46 8.21 -3.70
N ALA A 284 4.78 8.65 -4.77
CA ALA A 284 3.78 9.71 -4.68
C ALA A 284 2.63 9.35 -3.74
N TYR A 285 2.10 8.13 -3.84
CA TYR A 285 1.08 7.66 -2.91
C TYR A 285 1.59 7.58 -1.47
N GLY A 286 2.83 7.11 -1.26
CA GLY A 286 3.45 7.08 0.06
C GLY A 286 3.66 8.48 0.67
N ILE A 287 4.18 9.44 -0.11
CA ILE A 287 4.33 10.84 0.30
C ILE A 287 2.99 11.50 0.54
N GLY A 288 1.99 11.27 -0.31
CA GLY A 288 0.62 11.76 -0.13
C GLY A 288 -0.02 11.22 1.16
N PHE A 289 0.11 9.91 1.40
CA PHE A 289 -0.32 9.28 2.65
C PHE A 289 0.36 9.93 3.86
N LEU A 290 1.68 10.12 3.83
CA LEU A 290 2.42 10.71 4.95
C LEU A 290 2.11 12.20 5.14
N ALA A 291 1.89 12.97 4.08
CA ALA A 291 1.46 14.35 4.17
C ALA A 291 0.09 14.46 4.87
N LEU A 292 -0.89 13.65 4.46
CA LEU A 292 -2.19 13.58 5.15
C LEU A 292 -2.03 13.11 6.59
N PHE A 293 -1.23 12.06 6.82
CA PHE A 293 -0.98 11.57 8.16
C PHE A 293 -0.39 12.67 9.06
N LEU A 294 0.63 13.40 8.59
CA LEU A 294 1.25 14.52 9.32
C LEU A 294 0.26 15.64 9.62
N PHE A 295 -0.62 16.01 8.68
CA PHE A 295 -1.72 16.93 8.97
C PHE A 295 -2.64 16.38 10.06
N SER A 296 -2.98 15.10 9.99
CA SER A 296 -3.92 14.45 10.92
C SER A 296 -3.38 14.35 12.36
N VAL A 297 -2.05 14.30 12.54
CA VAL A 297 -1.39 14.25 13.86
C VAL A 297 -0.82 15.60 14.32
N GLY A 298 -1.20 16.70 13.67
CA GLY A 298 -0.84 18.06 14.10
C GLY A 298 0.60 18.48 13.78
N ARG A 299 1.17 17.99 12.67
CA ARG A 299 2.51 18.35 12.17
C ARG A 299 2.44 19.05 10.80
N PRO A 300 1.73 20.19 10.67
CA PRO A 300 1.43 20.79 9.37
C PRO A 300 2.66 21.29 8.62
N LEU A 301 3.71 21.77 9.31
CA LEU A 301 4.93 22.25 8.64
C LEU A 301 5.66 21.12 7.90
N LEU A 302 5.74 19.94 8.51
CA LEU A 302 6.30 18.75 7.84
C LEU A 302 5.40 18.29 6.69
N ALA A 303 4.08 18.35 6.87
CA ALA A 303 3.13 18.01 5.81
C ALA A 303 3.25 18.95 4.60
N LEU A 304 3.42 20.26 4.84
CA LEU A 304 3.64 21.25 3.79
C LEU A 304 4.96 21.01 3.03
N ALA A 305 6.02 20.56 3.72
CA ALA A 305 7.28 20.18 3.08
C ALA A 305 7.15 18.95 2.17
N ALA A 306 6.15 18.09 2.37
CA ALA A 306 5.89 16.94 1.49
C ALA A 306 5.18 17.32 0.18
N LEU A 307 4.42 18.43 0.16
CA LEU A 307 3.58 18.79 -1.00
C LEU A 307 4.37 19.09 -2.28
N PRO A 308 5.50 19.82 -2.26
CA PRO A 308 6.31 20.03 -3.47
C PRO A 308 6.79 18.71 -4.06
N LEU A 309 7.24 17.77 -3.22
CA LEU A 309 7.68 16.44 -3.67
C LEU A 309 6.54 15.68 -4.35
N LEU A 310 5.33 15.76 -3.82
CA LEU A 310 4.16 15.13 -4.43
C LEU A 310 3.87 15.67 -5.85
N VAL A 311 3.98 16.99 -6.04
CA VAL A 311 3.82 17.62 -7.36
C VAL A 311 4.94 17.18 -8.31
N LEU A 312 6.18 17.12 -7.82
CA LEU A 312 7.36 16.71 -8.59
C LEU A 312 7.36 15.22 -8.97
N CYS A 313 6.66 14.37 -8.22
CA CYS A 313 6.40 12.99 -8.65
C CYS A 313 5.50 12.93 -9.89
N SER A 314 4.66 13.96 -10.11
CA SER A 314 3.79 14.10 -11.29
C SER A 314 2.76 12.97 -11.45
N VAL A 315 2.11 12.56 -10.35
CA VAL A 315 1.15 11.44 -10.30
C VAL A 315 -0.25 11.95 -9.97
N LYS A 316 -1.19 11.85 -10.92
CA LYS A 316 -2.58 12.34 -10.78
C LYS A 316 -3.29 11.70 -9.57
N GLY A 317 -3.21 10.37 -9.45
CA GLY A 317 -3.93 9.62 -8.42
C GLY A 317 -3.61 10.05 -6.99
N ALA A 318 -2.33 10.24 -6.66
CA ALA A 318 -1.91 10.68 -5.33
C ALA A 318 -2.38 12.11 -5.00
N LEU A 319 -2.37 13.03 -5.99
CA LEU A 319 -2.92 14.38 -5.84
C LEU A 319 -4.44 14.37 -5.62
N ILE A 320 -5.17 13.52 -6.34
CA ILE A 320 -6.61 13.32 -6.15
C ILE A 320 -6.90 12.86 -4.71
N VAL A 321 -6.13 11.92 -4.16
CA VAL A 321 -6.26 11.50 -2.75
C VAL A 321 -6.08 12.68 -1.80
N MET A 322 -5.03 13.49 -1.99
CA MET A 322 -4.80 14.69 -1.16
C MET A 322 -5.99 15.63 -1.17
N VAL A 323 -6.48 15.98 -2.36
CA VAL A 323 -7.57 16.94 -2.55
C VAL A 323 -8.85 16.42 -1.92
N PHE A 324 -9.26 15.20 -2.26
CA PHE A 324 -10.53 14.64 -1.79
C PHE A 324 -10.53 14.38 -0.29
N VAL A 325 -9.43 13.88 0.30
CA VAL A 325 -9.35 13.68 1.76
C VAL A 325 -9.36 15.01 2.50
N THR A 326 -8.60 16.00 2.03
CA THR A 326 -8.60 17.34 2.65
C THR A 326 -9.97 18.00 2.55
N ALA A 327 -10.62 17.91 1.38
CA ALA A 327 -11.99 18.39 1.18
C ALA A 327 -12.98 17.66 2.10
N ALA A 328 -12.85 16.35 2.28
CA ALA A 328 -13.68 15.58 3.19
C ALA A 328 -13.49 16.00 4.65
N TRP A 329 -12.26 16.28 5.11
CA TRP A 329 -12.04 16.81 6.45
C TRP A 329 -12.70 18.17 6.66
N ILE A 330 -12.50 19.10 5.72
CA ILE A 330 -13.10 20.44 5.78
C ILE A 330 -14.63 20.33 5.74
N SER A 331 -15.18 19.60 4.78
CA SER A 331 -16.61 19.36 4.64
C SER A 331 -17.20 18.70 5.87
N THR A 332 -16.50 17.74 6.49
CA THR A 332 -17.01 17.07 7.71
C THR A 332 -17.20 18.06 8.85
N ARG A 333 -16.28 19.04 8.98
CA ARG A 333 -16.41 20.11 9.98
C ARG A 333 -17.53 21.09 9.68
N LEU A 334 -17.82 21.34 8.41
CA LEU A 334 -18.81 22.34 7.99
C LEU A 334 -20.24 21.77 7.90
N LEU A 335 -20.38 20.56 7.37
CA LEU A 335 -21.65 19.95 6.97
C LEU A 335 -21.99 18.69 7.78
N GLY A 336 -21.06 18.17 8.57
CA GLY A 336 -21.18 16.90 9.28
C GLY A 336 -20.74 15.69 8.44
N ALA A 337 -20.43 14.59 9.12
CA ALA A 337 -19.83 13.40 8.50
C ALA A 337 -20.76 12.65 7.53
N VAL A 338 -22.06 12.59 7.81
CA VAL A 338 -23.01 11.88 6.94
C VAL A 338 -23.19 12.61 5.61
N VAL A 339 -23.47 13.91 5.66
CA VAL A 339 -23.63 14.76 4.46
C VAL A 339 -22.34 14.76 3.65
N THR A 340 -21.19 14.87 4.31
CA THR A 340 -19.89 14.83 3.65
C THR A 340 -19.63 13.51 2.93
N LEU A 341 -20.00 12.37 3.53
CA LEU A 341 -19.86 11.07 2.87
C LEU A 341 -20.71 10.99 1.60
N LEU A 342 -21.97 11.45 1.67
CA LEU A 342 -22.88 11.46 0.52
C LEU A 342 -22.36 12.36 -0.60
N LEU A 343 -22.02 13.62 -0.28
CA LEU A 343 -21.45 14.56 -1.24
C LEU A 343 -20.10 14.08 -1.78
N GLY A 344 -19.28 13.45 -0.93
CA GLY A 344 -18.03 12.82 -1.30
C GLY A 344 -18.24 11.74 -2.35
N PHE A 345 -19.20 10.82 -2.14
CA PHE A 345 -19.53 9.80 -3.13
C PHE A 345 -20.07 10.39 -4.44
N LEU A 346 -20.97 11.37 -4.36
CA LEU A 346 -21.46 12.06 -5.55
C LEU A 346 -20.32 12.74 -6.33
N GLY A 347 -19.38 13.37 -5.62
CA GLY A 347 -18.19 13.98 -6.21
C GLY A 347 -17.25 12.96 -6.85
N LEU A 348 -17.02 11.81 -6.19
CA LEU A 348 -16.23 10.70 -6.73
C LEU A 348 -16.87 10.10 -7.99
N ILE A 349 -18.19 9.91 -8.00
CA ILE A 349 -18.93 9.43 -9.17
C ILE A 349 -18.85 10.45 -10.31
N ALA A 350 -19.10 11.74 -10.03
CA ALA A 350 -19.02 12.79 -11.03
C ALA A 350 -17.61 12.90 -11.62
N PHE A 351 -16.58 12.79 -10.78
CA PHE A 351 -15.18 12.75 -11.22
C PHE A 351 -14.93 11.56 -12.14
N ALA A 352 -15.37 10.35 -11.78
CA ALA A 352 -15.17 9.17 -12.61
C ALA A 352 -15.87 9.30 -13.98
N ILE A 353 -17.11 9.78 -14.00
CA ILE A 353 -17.85 10.01 -15.26
C ILE A 353 -17.12 11.02 -16.14
N LEU A 354 -16.66 12.13 -15.55
CA LEU A 354 -15.93 13.17 -16.29
C LEU A 354 -14.59 12.62 -16.82
N ALA A 355 -13.83 11.91 -15.98
CA ALA A 355 -12.55 11.32 -16.36
C ALA A 355 -12.71 10.30 -17.50
N ILE A 356 -13.73 9.43 -17.45
CA ILE A 356 -14.04 8.49 -18.54
C ILE A 356 -14.38 9.26 -19.82
N ARG A 357 -15.29 10.25 -19.74
CA ARG A 357 -15.73 11.00 -20.93
C ARG A 357 -14.58 11.76 -21.58
N VAL A 358 -13.78 12.49 -20.80
CA VAL A 358 -12.63 13.25 -21.29
C VAL A 358 -11.55 12.30 -21.78
N GLY A 359 -11.26 11.22 -21.04
CA GLY A 359 -10.26 10.23 -21.42
C GLY A 359 -10.56 9.56 -22.75
N LEU A 360 -11.82 9.19 -23.02
CA LEU A 360 -12.23 8.66 -24.33
C LEU A 360 -12.07 9.68 -25.46
N GLN A 361 -12.26 10.97 -25.19
CA GLN A 361 -12.10 12.03 -26.19
C GLN A 361 -10.63 12.28 -26.56
N ILE A 362 -9.72 12.15 -25.60
CA ILE A 362 -8.28 12.41 -25.80
C ILE A 362 -7.46 11.14 -26.02
N GLY A 363 -8.08 9.97 -26.08
CA GLY A 363 -7.39 8.68 -26.25
C GLY A 363 -6.52 8.30 -25.05
N ASP A 364 -6.94 8.63 -23.82
CA ASP A 364 -6.21 8.31 -22.60
C ASP A 364 -6.14 6.78 -22.39
N TYR A 365 -4.91 6.27 -22.32
CA TYR A 365 -4.61 4.84 -22.27
C TYR A 365 -5.16 4.15 -21.02
N HIS A 366 -5.29 4.86 -19.88
CA HIS A 366 -5.88 4.31 -18.68
C HIS A 366 -7.40 4.06 -18.85
N VAL A 367 -8.09 4.97 -19.54
CA VAL A 367 -9.52 4.83 -19.81
C VAL A 367 -9.79 3.76 -20.87
N ILE A 368 -8.97 3.69 -21.92
CA ILE A 368 -9.03 2.62 -22.93
C ILE A 368 -8.81 1.25 -22.27
N GLY A 369 -7.83 1.15 -21.37
CA GLY A 369 -7.56 -0.06 -20.58
C GLY A 369 -8.73 -0.47 -19.67
N LEU A 370 -9.43 0.50 -19.06
CA LEU A 370 -10.67 0.25 -18.32
C LEU A 370 -11.77 -0.33 -19.24
N MET A 371 -11.97 0.26 -20.42
CA MET A 371 -12.97 -0.23 -21.39
C MET A 371 -12.65 -1.66 -21.86
N GLY A 372 -11.38 -1.97 -22.11
CA GLY A 372 -10.93 -3.33 -22.42
C GLY A 372 -11.24 -4.33 -21.31
N GLY A 373 -11.03 -3.96 -20.05
CA GLY A 373 -11.40 -4.79 -18.90
C GLY A 373 -12.91 -4.99 -18.75
N LEU A 374 -13.72 -3.95 -18.98
CA LEU A 374 -15.18 -4.03 -18.94
C LEU A 374 -15.74 -4.90 -20.08
N ASN A 375 -15.25 -4.72 -21.30
CA ASN A 375 -15.65 -5.53 -22.45
C ASN A 375 -15.27 -7.01 -22.22
N GLY A 376 -14.04 -7.26 -21.79
CA GLY A 376 -13.60 -8.62 -21.47
C GLY A 376 -14.36 -9.25 -20.30
N PHE A 377 -14.84 -8.46 -19.33
CA PHE A 377 -15.75 -8.94 -18.29
C PHE A 377 -17.11 -9.37 -18.86
N LEU A 378 -17.69 -8.58 -19.77
CA LEU A 378 -18.97 -8.93 -20.43
C LEU A 378 -18.85 -10.21 -21.27
N GLU A 379 -17.72 -10.41 -21.93
CA GLU A 379 -17.44 -11.63 -22.70
C GLU A 379 -17.28 -12.87 -21.83
N LYS A 380 -16.60 -12.75 -20.67
CA LYS A 380 -16.37 -13.86 -19.74
C LYS A 380 -16.61 -13.43 -18.28
N PRO A 381 -17.88 -13.41 -17.82
CA PRO A 381 -18.26 -12.86 -16.52
C PRO A 381 -17.68 -13.59 -15.30
N PHE A 382 -17.24 -14.84 -15.47
CA PHE A 382 -16.61 -15.62 -14.41
C PHE A 382 -15.10 -15.41 -14.32
N GLY A 383 -14.51 -14.59 -15.19
CA GLY A 383 -13.08 -14.30 -15.20
C GLY A 383 -12.23 -15.35 -15.94
N ARG A 384 -10.93 -15.10 -15.96
CA ARG A 384 -9.93 -15.88 -16.71
C ARG A 384 -8.84 -16.51 -15.82
N GLY A 385 -8.75 -16.10 -14.55
CA GLY A 385 -7.63 -16.45 -13.66
C GLY A 385 -6.67 -15.28 -13.51
N LEU A 386 -5.94 -15.24 -12.39
CA LEU A 386 -4.94 -14.18 -12.14
C LEU A 386 -3.77 -14.28 -13.12
N GLY A 387 -3.23 -13.14 -13.54
CA GLY A 387 -2.12 -13.10 -14.49
C GLY A 387 -2.51 -13.19 -15.96
N VAL A 388 -3.80 -13.36 -16.28
CA VAL A 388 -4.30 -13.24 -17.64
C VAL A 388 -4.66 -11.78 -17.92
N GLY A 389 -3.79 -11.07 -18.63
CA GLY A 389 -3.87 -9.62 -18.87
C GLY A 389 -3.28 -8.78 -17.74
N GLY A 390 -3.32 -7.46 -17.91
CA GLY A 390 -2.79 -6.43 -17.03
C GLY A 390 -1.33 -6.07 -17.31
N ASN A 391 -0.85 -4.96 -16.75
CA ASN A 391 0.49 -4.40 -17.03
C ASN A 391 1.63 -5.33 -16.64
N LEU A 392 1.36 -6.32 -15.79
CA LEU A 392 2.35 -7.25 -15.25
C LEU A 392 2.37 -8.58 -16.01
N SER A 393 1.66 -8.65 -17.14
CA SER A 393 1.66 -9.78 -18.07
C SER A 393 2.63 -9.56 -19.23
N ASP A 394 3.17 -10.64 -19.79
CA ASP A 394 4.16 -10.59 -20.89
C ASP A 394 3.62 -9.90 -22.16
N SER A 395 2.30 -9.85 -22.35
CA SER A 395 1.66 -9.26 -23.52
C SER A 395 1.58 -7.73 -23.52
N TYR A 396 1.92 -7.07 -22.40
CA TYR A 396 1.83 -5.60 -22.30
C TYR A 396 2.69 -4.88 -23.34
N PHE A 397 3.92 -5.36 -23.58
CA PHE A 397 4.85 -4.72 -24.53
C PHE A 397 4.50 -4.97 -26.01
N SER A 398 3.54 -5.86 -26.30
CA SER A 398 3.09 -6.16 -27.67
C SER A 398 1.85 -5.37 -28.11
N ILE A 399 1.38 -4.43 -27.30
CA ILE A 399 0.16 -3.66 -27.55
C ILE A 399 0.38 -2.59 -28.62
N ASP A 400 -0.46 -2.60 -29.66
CA ASP A 400 -0.59 -1.48 -30.61
C ASP A 400 -1.55 -0.42 -30.06
N TRP A 401 -0.97 0.59 -29.41
CA TRP A 401 -1.73 1.69 -28.81
C TRP A 401 -2.44 2.58 -29.84
N GLY A 402 -1.91 2.70 -31.06
CA GLY A 402 -2.54 3.49 -32.12
C GLY A 402 -3.86 2.85 -32.57
N ALA A 403 -3.85 1.53 -32.77
CA ALA A 403 -5.05 0.76 -33.08
C ALA A 403 -6.06 0.78 -31.91
N ALA A 404 -5.58 0.64 -30.66
CA ALA A 404 -6.43 0.67 -29.48
C ALA A 404 -7.11 2.03 -29.26
N GLN A 405 -6.40 3.14 -29.52
CA GLN A 405 -6.95 4.50 -29.46
C GLN A 405 -8.02 4.72 -30.53
N ALA A 406 -7.80 4.24 -31.76
CA ALA A 406 -8.79 4.33 -32.83
C ALA A 406 -10.05 3.51 -32.53
N ALA A 407 -9.91 2.35 -31.87
CA ALA A 407 -11.02 1.49 -31.48
C ALA A 407 -11.74 1.95 -30.20
N GLY A 408 -11.11 2.81 -29.38
CA GLY A 408 -11.61 3.22 -28.06
C GLY A 408 -11.62 2.09 -27.01
N THR A 409 -10.96 0.97 -27.30
CA THR A 409 -10.84 -0.22 -26.46
C THR A 409 -9.60 -1.01 -26.87
N ILE A 410 -9.17 -1.92 -26.02
CA ILE A 410 -8.07 -2.85 -26.29
C ILE A 410 -8.47 -4.29 -25.98
N ASP A 411 -7.84 -5.25 -26.67
CA ASP A 411 -7.93 -6.68 -26.35
C ASP A 411 -7.14 -6.98 -25.07
N GLY A 412 -7.86 -6.98 -23.95
CA GLY A 412 -7.31 -7.21 -22.61
C GLY A 412 -7.61 -6.07 -21.65
N ALA A 413 -7.36 -6.30 -20.36
CA ALA A 413 -7.36 -5.22 -19.37
C ALA A 413 -5.92 -4.80 -19.12
N VAL A 414 -5.62 -3.51 -19.19
CA VAL A 414 -4.33 -2.92 -18.83
C VAL A 414 -4.59 -1.59 -18.14
N GLU A 415 -3.63 -1.07 -17.37
CA GLU A 415 -3.61 0.30 -16.83
C GLU A 415 -4.71 0.66 -15.80
N SER A 416 -5.78 -0.11 -15.70
CA SER A 416 -6.90 0.04 -14.76
C SER A 416 -6.95 -1.13 -13.80
N ALA A 417 -6.66 -0.92 -12.51
CA ALA A 417 -6.69 -2.01 -11.52
C ALA A 417 -8.06 -2.68 -11.43
N ILE A 418 -9.15 -1.89 -11.47
CA ILE A 418 -10.52 -2.43 -11.43
C ILE A 418 -10.83 -3.16 -12.74
N GLY A 419 -10.44 -2.61 -13.89
CA GLY A 419 -10.57 -3.30 -15.18
C GLY A 419 -9.85 -4.64 -15.18
N VAL A 420 -8.61 -4.68 -14.65
CA VAL A 420 -7.80 -5.90 -14.52
C VAL A 420 -8.45 -6.91 -13.57
N LEU A 421 -8.93 -6.47 -12.39
CA LEU A 421 -9.63 -7.36 -11.47
C LEU A 421 -10.90 -7.95 -12.10
N LEU A 422 -11.71 -7.15 -12.79
CA LEU A 422 -12.92 -7.62 -13.47
C LEU A 422 -12.58 -8.60 -14.61
N TYR A 423 -11.52 -8.34 -15.36
CA TYR A 423 -11.08 -9.22 -16.44
C TYR A 423 -10.55 -10.56 -15.95
N GLN A 424 -9.73 -10.54 -14.88
CA GLN A 424 -9.10 -11.73 -14.29
C GLN A 424 -10.07 -12.53 -13.42
N MET A 425 -10.83 -11.86 -12.54
CA MET A 425 -11.68 -12.48 -11.52
C MET A 425 -13.18 -12.45 -11.84
N GLY A 426 -13.61 -11.73 -12.87
CA GLY A 426 -15.01 -11.61 -13.19
C GLY A 426 -15.83 -11.03 -12.04
N ILE A 427 -17.00 -11.60 -11.79
CA ILE A 427 -17.87 -11.21 -10.67
C ILE A 427 -17.20 -11.39 -9.29
N ALA A 428 -16.20 -12.27 -9.18
CA ALA A 428 -15.49 -12.46 -7.92
C ALA A 428 -14.60 -11.26 -7.55
N ALA A 429 -14.29 -10.36 -8.49
CA ALA A 429 -13.59 -9.09 -8.22
C ALA A 429 -14.32 -8.22 -7.18
N PHE A 430 -15.65 -8.32 -7.10
CA PHE A 430 -16.43 -7.58 -6.11
C PHE A 430 -16.17 -8.03 -4.67
N VAL A 431 -15.61 -9.23 -4.45
CA VAL A 431 -15.28 -9.72 -3.11
C VAL A 431 -14.13 -8.92 -2.46
N PRO A 432 -12.92 -8.82 -3.06
CA PRO A 432 -11.88 -7.97 -2.50
C PRO A 432 -12.25 -6.49 -2.49
N LEU A 433 -12.87 -5.97 -3.56
CA LEU A 433 -13.30 -4.56 -3.62
C LEU A 433 -14.33 -4.23 -2.53
N GLY A 434 -15.32 -5.11 -2.34
CA GLY A 434 -16.34 -4.99 -1.30
C GLY A 434 -15.76 -5.07 0.10
N PHE A 435 -14.77 -5.95 0.32
CA PHE A 435 -14.04 -6.01 1.60
C PHE A 435 -13.33 -4.69 1.91
N TYR A 436 -12.55 -4.16 0.97
CA TYR A 436 -11.84 -2.89 1.14
C TYR A 436 -12.80 -1.74 1.42
N PHE A 437 -13.91 -1.68 0.69
CA PHE A 437 -14.94 -0.68 0.87
C PHE A 437 -15.63 -0.79 2.24
N ALA A 438 -15.93 -2.01 2.71
CA ALA A 438 -16.53 -2.23 4.02
C ALA A 438 -15.60 -1.80 5.17
N VAL A 439 -14.30 -2.10 5.06
CA VAL A 439 -13.27 -1.63 6.01
C VAL A 439 -13.20 -0.09 6.01
N ALA A 440 -13.22 0.52 4.83
CA ALA A 440 -13.22 1.97 4.67
C ALA A 440 -14.43 2.63 5.33
N LEU A 441 -15.63 2.11 5.09
CA LEU A 441 -16.87 2.58 5.72
C LEU A 441 -16.81 2.45 7.24
N LYS A 442 -16.21 1.37 7.75
CA LYS A 442 -16.04 1.17 9.19
C LYS A 442 -15.12 2.22 9.80
N ALA A 443 -13.94 2.46 9.20
CA ALA A 443 -13.05 3.53 9.63
C ALA A 443 -13.71 4.91 9.54
N TRP A 444 -14.52 5.16 8.50
CA TRP A 444 -15.30 6.40 8.38
C TRP A 444 -16.35 6.56 9.50
N ARG A 445 -17.05 5.47 9.88
CA ARG A 445 -18.00 5.52 11.00
C ARG A 445 -17.32 5.85 12.32
N LEU A 446 -16.11 5.33 12.54
CA LEU A 446 -15.29 5.71 13.69
C LEU A 446 -14.92 7.20 13.64
N TYR A 447 -14.53 7.70 12.47
CA TYR A 447 -14.27 9.12 12.29
C TYR A 447 -15.50 9.98 12.59
N ALA A 448 -16.67 9.56 12.11
CA ALA A 448 -17.92 10.26 12.33
C ALA A 448 -18.29 10.37 13.82
N SER A 449 -17.93 9.38 14.63
CA SER A 449 -18.18 9.40 16.08
C SER A 449 -17.10 10.09 16.89
N SER A 450 -15.83 10.03 16.46
CA SER A 450 -14.69 10.50 17.25
C SER A 450 -14.12 11.85 16.82
N GLY A 451 -14.28 12.22 15.55
CA GLY A 451 -13.64 13.39 14.95
C GLY A 451 -12.11 13.25 14.71
N TYR A 452 -11.51 12.09 14.99
CA TYR A 452 -10.07 11.90 14.79
C TYR A 452 -9.70 11.83 13.31
N LEU A 453 -8.94 12.81 12.83
CA LEU A 453 -8.58 12.96 11.41
C LEU A 453 -7.88 11.74 10.83
N THR A 454 -7.09 10.99 11.62
CA THR A 454 -6.43 9.74 11.21
C THR A 454 -7.43 8.67 10.79
N GLN A 455 -8.59 8.60 11.45
CA GLN A 455 -9.67 7.69 11.10
C GLN A 455 -10.38 8.14 9.82
N GLY A 456 -10.53 9.46 9.64
CA GLY A 456 -11.06 10.05 8.41
C GLY A 456 -10.15 9.80 7.20
N LEU A 457 -8.83 9.89 7.39
CA LEU A 457 -7.82 9.49 6.39
C LEU A 457 -7.95 8.02 6.04
N ALA A 458 -7.98 7.12 7.02
CA ALA A 458 -8.12 5.70 6.78
C ALA A 458 -9.44 5.35 6.06
N GLY A 459 -10.55 5.97 6.46
CA GLY A 459 -11.86 5.73 5.86
C GLY A 459 -11.97 6.29 4.44
N PHE A 460 -11.89 7.61 4.29
CA PHE A 460 -12.11 8.24 2.99
C PHE A 460 -10.94 8.04 2.04
N GLY A 461 -9.71 7.96 2.55
CA GLY A 461 -8.52 7.70 1.74
C GLY A 461 -8.59 6.36 1.01
N VAL A 462 -9.03 5.28 1.67
CA VAL A 462 -9.27 3.98 1.00
C VAL A 462 -10.32 4.12 -0.10
N MET A 463 -11.42 4.84 0.15
CA MET A 463 -12.48 5.03 -0.87
C MET A 463 -11.97 5.76 -2.12
N VAL A 464 -11.14 6.81 -1.93
CA VAL A 464 -10.55 7.54 -3.05
C VAL A 464 -9.51 6.68 -3.79
N VAL A 465 -8.71 5.89 -3.07
CA VAL A 465 -7.76 4.95 -3.70
C VAL A 465 -8.50 3.87 -4.50
N LEU A 466 -9.63 3.35 -3.99
CA LEU A 466 -10.48 2.43 -4.75
C LEU A 466 -10.99 3.06 -6.04
N LEU A 467 -11.45 4.32 -5.99
CA LEU A 467 -11.87 5.02 -7.20
C LEU A 467 -10.71 5.23 -8.19
N ASN A 468 -9.54 5.63 -7.70
CA ASN A 468 -8.36 5.77 -8.53
C ASN A 468 -7.97 4.46 -9.22
N GLY A 469 -8.32 3.31 -8.63
CA GLY A 469 -8.20 1.99 -9.26
C GLY A 469 -8.94 1.85 -10.60
N LEU A 470 -9.91 2.71 -10.91
CA LEU A 470 -10.52 2.77 -12.25
C LEU A 470 -9.54 3.25 -13.32
N PHE A 471 -8.58 4.08 -12.95
CA PHE A 471 -7.70 4.81 -13.88
C PHE A 471 -6.21 4.52 -13.64
N GLN A 472 -5.87 3.67 -12.68
CA GLN A 472 -4.48 3.35 -12.39
C GLN A 472 -4.36 1.97 -11.78
N GLU A 473 -3.54 1.13 -12.39
CA GLU A 473 -3.26 -0.22 -11.92
C GLU A 473 -2.52 -0.20 -10.57
N GLU A 474 -1.56 0.72 -10.41
CA GLU A 474 -0.77 0.85 -9.19
C GLU A 474 -1.59 1.34 -8.00
N ALA A 475 -2.76 1.97 -8.21
CA ALA A 475 -3.59 2.45 -7.10
C ALA A 475 -4.01 1.29 -6.17
N LEU A 476 -4.31 0.11 -6.73
CA LEU A 476 -4.65 -1.07 -5.93
C LEU A 476 -3.47 -2.03 -5.76
N PHE A 477 -2.57 -2.11 -6.74
CA PHE A 477 -1.53 -3.13 -6.78
C PHE A 477 -0.17 -2.64 -6.26
N ALA A 478 0.06 -1.33 -6.12
CA ALA A 478 1.25 -0.84 -5.45
C ALA A 478 1.08 -0.90 -3.92
N PRO A 479 2.06 -1.49 -3.19
CA PRO A 479 1.95 -1.65 -1.74
C PRO A 479 1.79 -0.33 -0.98
N LEU A 480 2.41 0.76 -1.47
CA LEU A 480 2.36 2.07 -0.83
C LEU A 480 1.05 2.85 -1.07
N ALA A 481 0.20 2.41 -2.00
CA ALA A 481 -1.10 3.04 -2.26
C ALA A 481 -2.19 2.47 -1.34
N LEU A 482 -2.80 1.35 -1.73
CA LEU A 482 -3.84 0.71 -0.93
C LEU A 482 -3.29 0.08 0.36
N GLY A 483 -2.09 -0.50 0.32
CA GLY A 483 -1.52 -1.22 1.46
C GLY A 483 -1.26 -0.35 2.70
N LEU A 484 -0.73 0.87 2.54
CA LEU A 484 -0.56 1.80 3.66
C LEU A 484 -1.89 2.28 4.23
N MET A 485 -2.85 2.62 3.36
CA MET A 485 -4.18 3.05 3.78
C MET A 485 -4.90 1.95 4.56
N LEU A 486 -4.82 0.71 4.10
CA LEU A 486 -5.38 -0.44 4.80
C LEU A 486 -4.60 -0.81 6.07
N SER A 487 -3.27 -0.68 6.10
CA SER A 487 -2.51 -0.82 7.35
C SER A 487 -2.96 0.18 8.40
N LEU A 488 -3.14 1.46 8.03
CA LEU A 488 -3.67 2.49 8.93
C LEU A 488 -5.11 2.17 9.37
N ALA A 489 -5.97 1.71 8.46
CA ALA A 489 -7.33 1.27 8.81
C ALA A 489 -7.32 0.11 9.81
N GLY A 490 -6.42 -0.86 9.64
CA GLY A 490 -6.21 -1.96 10.59
C GLY A 490 -5.78 -1.45 11.97
N LEU A 491 -4.80 -0.55 12.03
CA LEU A 491 -4.34 0.06 13.29
C LEU A 491 -5.47 0.81 14.01
N VAL A 492 -6.25 1.62 13.29
CA VAL A 492 -7.36 2.40 13.84
C VAL A 492 -8.48 1.50 14.36
N ILE A 493 -8.94 0.56 13.54
CA ILE A 493 -10.04 -0.34 13.90
C ILE A 493 -9.61 -1.26 15.04
N GLY A 494 -8.40 -1.81 14.98
CA GLY A 494 -7.86 -2.68 16.02
C GLY A 494 -7.71 -1.95 17.35
N SER A 495 -7.14 -0.74 17.34
CA SER A 495 -7.03 0.06 18.56
C SER A 495 -8.40 0.39 19.16
N HIS A 496 -9.43 0.60 18.33
CA HIS A 496 -10.79 0.82 18.82
C HIS A 496 -11.37 -0.44 19.47
N ALA A 497 -11.24 -1.61 18.82
CA ALA A 497 -11.70 -2.88 19.35
C ALA A 497 -11.03 -3.22 20.70
N ARG A 498 -9.73 -2.94 20.85
CA ARG A 498 -8.99 -3.09 22.11
C ARG A 498 -9.56 -2.19 23.21
N MET A 499 -9.82 -0.93 22.91
CA MET A 499 -10.37 0.01 23.89
C MET A 499 -11.78 -0.40 24.35
N GLN A 500 -12.59 -0.96 23.45
CA GLN A 500 -13.91 -1.49 23.81
C GLN A 500 -13.83 -2.74 24.70
N SER A 501 -12.88 -3.66 24.46
CA SER A 501 -12.72 -4.85 25.30
C SER A 501 -12.28 -4.48 26.71
N VAL A 502 -11.30 -3.57 26.85
CA VAL A 502 -10.85 -3.08 28.16
C VAL A 502 -12.00 -2.41 28.93
N ALA A 503 -12.74 -1.50 28.28
CA ALA A 503 -13.86 -0.83 28.93
C ALA A 503 -14.98 -1.79 29.37
N ARG A 504 -15.17 -2.91 28.66
CA ARG A 504 -16.16 -3.94 29.03
C ARG A 504 -15.70 -4.77 30.23
N GLU A 505 -14.43 -5.15 30.28
CA GLU A 505 -13.83 -5.86 31.41
C GLU A 505 -13.89 -5.02 32.69
N ASP A 506 -13.57 -3.73 32.60
CA ASP A 506 -13.66 -2.79 33.73
C ASP A 506 -15.10 -2.68 34.27
N ALA A 507 -16.08 -2.58 33.38
CA ALA A 507 -17.50 -2.49 33.76
C ALA A 507 -18.03 -3.78 34.41
N GLU A 508 -17.57 -4.95 33.95
CA GLU A 508 -17.92 -6.25 34.54
C GLU A 508 -17.30 -6.40 35.94
N PHE A 509 -16.06 -5.94 36.12
CA PHE A 509 -15.39 -5.91 37.42
C PHE A 509 -16.07 -4.96 38.41
N GLU A 510 -16.49 -3.77 37.96
CA GLU A 510 -17.25 -2.82 38.79
C GLU A 510 -18.62 -3.40 39.21
N HIS A 511 -19.29 -4.12 38.32
CA HIS A 511 -20.55 -4.79 38.65
C HIS A 511 -20.36 -5.90 39.69
N LEU A 512 -19.29 -6.70 39.59
CA LEU A 512 -18.97 -7.76 40.55
C LEU A 512 -18.56 -7.20 41.92
N THR A 513 -17.84 -6.08 41.98
CA THR A 513 -17.42 -5.45 43.24
C THR A 513 -18.57 -4.74 43.96
N ARG A 514 -19.59 -4.24 43.26
CA ARG A 514 -20.82 -3.69 43.87
C ARG A 514 -21.78 -4.77 44.39
N TYR A 515 -21.62 -6.03 43.97
CA TYR A 515 -22.41 -7.16 44.47
C TYR A 515 -21.78 -7.74 45.76
N GLN A 516 -21.66 -6.92 46.81
CA GLN A 516 -21.48 -7.46 48.16
C GLN A 516 -22.86 -7.85 48.71
N PRO A 517 -23.14 -9.14 48.95
CA PRO A 517 -24.40 -9.53 49.58
C PRO A 517 -24.46 -8.92 50.97
N ALA A 518 -25.54 -8.19 51.26
CA ALA A 518 -25.82 -7.71 52.60
C ALA A 518 -25.91 -8.93 53.54
N THR A 519 -24.90 -9.11 54.38
CA THR A 519 -24.90 -10.08 55.48
C THR A 519 -25.69 -9.56 56.67
#